data_AF-X1VJH2-F1
#
_entry.id   AF-X1VJH2-F1
#
_cell.length_a   1.000
_cell.length_b   1.000
_cell.length_c   1.000
_cell.angle_alpha   90.00
_cell.angle_beta   90.00
_cell.angle_gamma   90.00
#
_symmetry.space_group_name_H-M   'P 1'
#
loop_
_entity.id
_entity.type
_entity.pdbx_description
1 polymer ?
#
loop_
_entity_poly.entity_id
_entity_poly.type
_entity_poly.pdbx_seq_one_letter_code
_entity_poly.pdbx_strand_id
1 'polypeptide(L)'
;MLRAYAEDAVAYENEERIRRKRPIYTPEEYEERVEWHKARVPYKLTAARYHSFQRYFHWLKQLGWVEFTGVEEPSAVQENYPPGPPRKYYRLTRKGIDAPDYEWSRPQLALYPEINGQPGLEYFREKRKQHRYSTKSRTKSR
;
A
#
# COMPACT_ATOMS: atom_id res chain seq x y z
N MET A 1 -0.87 -8.41 11.47
CA MET A 1 -1.10 -7.22 10.61
C MET A 1 -2.54 -6.69 10.71
N LEU A 2 -3.58 -7.51 10.50
CA LEU A 2 -4.99 -7.05 10.59
C LEU A 2 -5.41 -6.58 11.99
N ARG A 3 -4.95 -7.28 13.04
CA ARG A 3 -5.27 -6.93 14.43
C ARG A 3 -4.70 -5.56 14.83
N ALA A 4 -3.41 -5.33 14.56
CA ALA A 4 -2.75 -4.06 14.83
C ALA A 4 -3.45 -2.86 14.18
N TYR A 5 -3.89 -2.99 12.91
CA TYR A 5 -4.70 -1.96 12.26
C TYR A 5 -6.02 -1.70 12.99
N ALA A 6 -6.70 -2.76 13.44
CA ALA A 6 -7.96 -2.64 14.16
C ALA A 6 -7.76 -1.99 15.54
N GLU A 7 -6.70 -2.35 16.26
CA GLU A 7 -6.31 -1.75 17.54
C GLU A 7 -6.00 -0.25 17.38
N ASP A 8 -5.25 0.14 16.34
CA ASP A 8 -4.99 1.55 16.01
C ASP A 8 -6.29 2.31 15.69
N ALA A 9 -7.22 1.68 14.96
CA ALA A 9 -8.51 2.30 14.65
C ALA A 9 -9.35 2.55 15.92
N VAL A 10 -9.33 1.61 16.88
CA VAL A 10 -10.02 1.78 18.18
C VAL A 10 -9.31 2.82 19.04
N ALA A 11 -7.98 2.89 19.01
CA ALA A 11 -7.22 3.92 19.71
C ALA A 11 -7.61 5.33 19.23
N TYR A 12 -7.70 5.53 17.92
CA TYR A 12 -8.17 6.80 17.33
C TYR A 12 -9.60 7.15 17.75
N GLU A 13 -10.49 6.17 17.86
CA GLU A 13 -11.84 6.40 18.38
C GLU A 13 -11.86 6.80 19.86
N ASN A 14 -11.00 6.20 20.67
CA ASN A 14 -10.83 6.58 22.08
C ASN A 14 -10.28 8.00 22.23
N GLU A 15 -9.30 8.40 21.40
CA GLU A 15 -8.80 9.78 21.34
C GLU A 15 -9.93 10.76 20.98
N GLU A 16 -10.76 10.44 19.97
CA GLU A 16 -11.93 11.25 19.61
C GLU A 16 -12.98 11.31 20.74
N ARG A 17 -13.18 10.22 21.49
CA ARG A 17 -14.07 10.19 22.66
C ARG A 17 -13.55 11.08 23.78
N ILE A 18 -12.26 11.03 24.10
CA ILE A 18 -11.60 11.92 25.07
C ILE A 18 -11.79 13.38 24.65
N ARG A 19 -11.52 13.70 23.37
CA ARG A 19 -11.71 15.06 22.82
C ARG A 19 -13.16 15.54 22.99
N ARG A 20 -14.14 14.64 22.91
CA ARG A 20 -15.57 14.91 23.09
C ARG A 20 -16.06 14.74 24.54
N LYS A 21 -15.15 14.58 25.51
CA LYS A 21 -15.45 14.34 26.94
C LYS A 21 -16.37 13.15 27.19
N ARG A 22 -16.24 12.10 26.38
CA ARG A 22 -16.94 10.83 26.55
C ARG A 22 -15.99 9.80 27.18
N PRO A 23 -16.49 8.85 27.96
CA PRO A 23 -15.67 7.75 28.45
C PRO A 23 -15.10 6.95 27.27
N ILE A 24 -13.86 6.50 27.44
CA ILE A 24 -13.25 5.51 26.56
C ILE A 24 -13.99 4.18 26.66
N TYR A 25 -13.81 3.31 25.67
CA TYR A 25 -14.38 1.97 25.71
C TYR A 25 -13.89 1.18 26.94
N THR A 26 -14.77 0.38 27.54
CA THR A 26 -14.35 -0.64 28.52
C THR A 26 -13.52 -1.73 27.83
N PRO A 27 -12.81 -2.61 28.58
CA PRO A 27 -12.05 -3.70 27.96
C PRO A 27 -12.89 -4.60 27.05
N GLU A 28 -14.13 -4.90 27.44
CA GLU A 28 -15.07 -5.73 26.66
C GLU A 28 -15.51 -4.99 25.39
N GLU A 29 -15.92 -3.73 25.52
CA GLU A 29 -16.29 -2.91 24.37
C GLU A 29 -15.09 -2.69 23.42
N TYR A 30 -13.89 -2.56 23.96
CA TYR A 30 -12.66 -2.40 23.18
C TYR A 30 -12.44 -3.62 22.28
N GLU A 31 -12.52 -4.84 22.83
CA GLU A 31 -12.32 -6.06 22.05
C GLU A 31 -13.42 -6.24 21.00
N GLU A 32 -14.67 -5.93 21.33
CA GLU A 32 -15.77 -5.92 20.35
C GLU A 32 -15.51 -4.94 19.20
N ARG A 33 -14.98 -3.76 19.49
CA ARG A 33 -14.61 -2.77 18.46
C ARG A 33 -13.42 -3.23 17.63
N VAL A 34 -12.43 -3.89 18.23
CA VAL A 34 -11.29 -4.47 17.52
C VAL A 34 -11.77 -5.53 16.52
N GLU A 35 -12.60 -6.48 16.95
CA GLU A 35 -13.16 -7.49 16.04
C GLU A 35 -14.07 -6.86 14.98
N TRP A 36 -14.85 -5.82 15.32
CA TRP A 36 -15.68 -5.08 14.37
C TRP A 36 -14.85 -4.44 13.25
N HIS A 37 -13.73 -3.80 13.59
CA HIS A 37 -12.82 -3.17 12.63
C HIS A 37 -12.05 -4.21 11.82
N LYS A 38 -11.58 -5.27 12.46
CA LYS A 38 -10.88 -6.39 11.82
C LYS A 38 -11.74 -7.08 10.77
N ALA A 39 -13.03 -7.28 11.03
CA ALA A 39 -13.98 -7.83 10.05
C ALA A 39 -14.26 -6.89 8.87
N ARG A 40 -13.98 -5.58 9.02
CA ARG A 40 -14.30 -4.54 8.05
C ARG A 40 -13.09 -3.86 7.46
N VAL A 41 -11.88 -4.43 7.65
CA VAL A 41 -10.67 -3.84 7.09
C VAL A 41 -10.86 -3.65 5.59
N PRO A 42 -10.79 -2.41 5.09
CA PRO A 42 -10.97 -2.14 3.68
C PRO A 42 -10.05 -3.01 2.83
N TYR A 43 -10.60 -3.63 1.79
CA TYR A 43 -9.84 -4.44 0.81
C TYR A 43 -8.56 -3.75 0.32
N LYS A 44 -8.57 -2.41 0.23
CA LYS A 44 -7.43 -1.60 -0.21
C LYS A 44 -6.22 -1.64 0.75
N LEU A 45 -6.44 -2.06 1.99
CA LEU A 45 -5.42 -2.18 3.03
C LEU A 45 -4.91 -3.62 3.18
N THR A 46 -5.64 -4.61 2.65
CA THR A 46 -5.28 -6.03 2.74
C THR A 46 -4.78 -6.61 1.43
N ALA A 47 -5.13 -5.99 0.30
CA ALA A 47 -4.74 -6.43 -1.02
C ALA A 47 -4.15 -5.27 -1.84
N ALA A 48 -2.98 -5.50 -2.45
CA ALA A 48 -2.44 -4.61 -3.45
C ALA A 48 -3.29 -4.69 -4.73
N ARG A 49 -3.64 -3.55 -5.31
CA ARG A 49 -4.20 -3.54 -6.67
C ARG A 49 -3.13 -3.91 -7.67
N TYR A 50 -3.53 -4.59 -8.75
CA TYR A 50 -2.62 -4.96 -9.84
C TYR A 50 -1.80 -3.77 -10.36
N HIS A 51 -2.43 -2.61 -10.60
CA HIS A 51 -1.72 -1.42 -11.05
C HIS A 51 -0.69 -0.90 -10.03
N SER A 52 -0.99 -0.98 -8.73
CA SER A 52 -0.03 -0.63 -7.67
C SER A 52 1.15 -1.59 -7.68
N PHE A 53 0.88 -2.90 -7.79
CA PHE A 53 1.92 -3.91 -7.90
C PHE A 53 2.82 -3.67 -9.12
N GLN A 54 2.24 -3.49 -10.32
CA GLN A 54 3.01 -3.27 -11.55
C GLN A 54 3.94 -2.05 -11.44
N ARG A 55 3.45 -0.96 -10.85
CA ARG A 55 4.25 0.26 -10.65
C ARG A 55 5.39 0.04 -9.66
N TYR A 56 5.10 -0.58 -8.51
CA TYR A 56 6.14 -0.88 -7.52
C TYR A 56 7.19 -1.83 -8.08
N PHE A 57 6.74 -2.92 -8.72
CA PHE A 57 7.62 -3.92 -9.31
C PHE A 57 8.51 -3.34 -10.42
N HIS A 58 8.04 -2.31 -11.15
CA HIS A 58 8.89 -1.59 -12.10
C HIS A 58 10.10 -0.94 -11.42
N TRP A 59 9.92 -0.27 -10.27
CA TRP A 59 11.03 0.32 -9.52
C TRP A 59 11.99 -0.75 -8.98
N LEU A 60 11.48 -1.90 -8.51
CA LEU A 60 12.33 -2.99 -8.05
C LEU A 60 13.27 -3.50 -9.14
N LYS A 61 12.77 -3.57 -10.39
CA LYS A 61 13.60 -3.90 -11.56
C LYS A 61 14.67 -2.85 -11.81
N GLN A 62 14.31 -1.57 -11.78
CA GLN A 62 15.27 -0.47 -12.00
C GLN A 62 16.35 -0.41 -10.90
N LEU A 63 15.99 -0.73 -9.66
CA LEU A 63 16.91 -0.82 -8.54
C LEU A 63 17.84 -2.03 -8.61
N GLY A 64 17.52 -3.01 -9.46
CA GLY A 64 18.23 -4.29 -9.56
C GLY A 64 18.01 -5.18 -8.34
N TRP A 65 16.90 -5.01 -7.62
CA TRP A 65 16.53 -5.84 -6.47
C TRP A 65 15.87 -7.15 -6.87
N VAL A 66 15.31 -7.18 -8.08
CA VAL A 66 14.80 -8.39 -8.72
C VAL A 66 15.46 -8.54 -10.08
N GLU A 67 15.69 -9.79 -10.48
CA GLU A 67 16.19 -10.13 -11.81
C GLU A 67 15.33 -11.21 -12.45
N PHE A 68 15.25 -11.17 -13.77
CA PHE A 68 14.53 -12.18 -14.53
C PHE A 68 15.31 -13.50 -14.49
N THR A 69 14.60 -14.58 -14.18
CA THR A 69 15.22 -15.91 -14.04
C THR A 69 15.56 -16.57 -15.38
N GLY A 70 15.07 -16.03 -16.50
CA GLY A 70 15.09 -16.71 -17.80
C GLY A 70 13.87 -17.59 -18.05
N VAL A 71 13.05 -17.87 -17.02
CA VAL A 71 11.91 -18.78 -17.11
C VAL A 71 10.63 -18.03 -17.46
N GLU A 72 10.00 -18.45 -18.56
CA GLU A 72 8.68 -17.99 -18.98
C GLU A 72 7.71 -19.17 -19.11
N GLU A 73 6.45 -18.95 -18.77
CA GLU A 73 5.37 -19.92 -18.95
C GLU A 73 4.16 -19.28 -19.63
N PRO A 74 3.27 -20.07 -20.26
CA PRO A 74 2.02 -19.54 -20.81
C PRO A 74 1.19 -18.87 -19.73
N SER A 75 0.76 -17.62 -19.91
CA SER A 75 -0.13 -16.96 -18.93
C SER A 75 -1.58 -17.37 -19.12
N ALA A 76 -2.42 -17.24 -18.08
CA ALA A 76 -3.86 -17.49 -18.20
C ALA A 76 -4.53 -16.57 -19.25
N VAL A 77 -3.95 -15.39 -19.51
CA VAL A 77 -4.41 -14.49 -20.58
C VAL A 77 -4.22 -15.13 -21.96
N GLN A 78 -3.15 -15.91 -22.14
CA GLN A 78 -2.86 -16.59 -23.40
C GLN A 78 -3.83 -17.72 -23.73
N GLU A 79 -4.61 -18.22 -22.75
CA GLU A 79 -5.66 -19.22 -23.01
C GLU A 79 -6.75 -18.69 -23.94
N ASN A 80 -7.11 -17.41 -23.81
CA ASN A 80 -8.15 -16.76 -24.62
C ASN A 80 -7.57 -15.77 -25.65
N TYR A 81 -6.30 -15.39 -25.53
CA TYR A 81 -5.62 -14.47 -26.43
C TYR A 81 -4.15 -14.90 -26.62
N PRO A 82 -3.86 -15.82 -27.56
CA PRO A 82 -2.51 -16.38 -27.75
C PRO A 82 -1.38 -15.34 -27.92
N PRO A 83 -1.59 -14.17 -28.55
CA PRO A 83 -0.57 -13.11 -28.63
C PRO A 83 -0.32 -12.38 -27.31
N GLY A 84 -1.03 -12.72 -26.23
CA GLY A 84 -0.87 -12.13 -24.91
C GLY A 84 0.52 -12.37 -24.31
N PRO A 85 0.96 -11.55 -23.36
CA PRO A 85 2.27 -11.71 -22.75
C PRO A 85 2.33 -12.99 -21.89
N PRO A 86 3.46 -13.73 -21.89
CA PRO A 86 3.67 -14.86 -21.01
C PRO A 86 3.88 -14.42 -19.56
N ARG A 87 3.72 -15.36 -18.62
CA ARG A 87 4.11 -15.12 -17.22
C ARG A 87 5.63 -15.27 -17.11
N LYS A 88 6.29 -14.28 -16.51
CA LYS A 88 7.74 -14.24 -16.35
C LYS A 88 8.11 -14.38 -14.89
N TYR A 89 9.05 -15.26 -14.57
CA TYR A 89 9.49 -15.48 -13.19
C TYR A 89 10.71 -14.64 -12.86
N TYR A 90 10.67 -14.00 -11.70
CA TYR A 90 11.75 -13.18 -11.17
C TYR A 90 12.22 -13.74 -9.83
N ARG A 91 13.49 -13.53 -9.51
CA ARG A 91 14.06 -13.83 -8.19
C ARG A 91 14.63 -12.57 -7.55
N LEU A 92 14.72 -12.58 -6.22
CA LEU A 92 15.41 -11.54 -5.48
C LEU A 92 16.93 -11.65 -5.72
N THR A 93 17.58 -10.52 -5.97
CA THR A 93 19.04 -10.45 -6.02
C THR A 93 19.58 -10.26 -4.60
N ARG A 94 20.90 -10.44 -4.42
CA ARG A 94 21.53 -10.15 -3.13
C ARG A 94 21.28 -8.70 -2.69
N LYS A 95 21.34 -7.75 -3.64
CA LYS A 95 21.03 -6.34 -3.39
C LYS A 95 19.61 -6.12 -2.89
N GLY A 96 18.63 -6.87 -3.43
CA GLY A 96 17.26 -6.81 -2.95
C GLY A 96 17.09 -7.41 -1.54
N ILE A 97 17.77 -8.51 -1.25
CA ILE A 97 17.73 -9.18 0.06
C ILE A 97 18.36 -8.30 1.14
N ASP A 98 19.49 -7.65 0.84
CA ASP A 98 20.21 -6.80 1.79
C ASP A 98 19.60 -5.38 1.89
N ALA A 99 18.65 -5.03 1.02
CA ALA A 99 18.01 -3.71 1.07
C ALA A 99 17.11 -3.59 2.31
N PRO A 100 17.19 -2.48 3.05
CA PRO A 100 16.46 -2.32 4.30
C PRO A 100 14.96 -2.09 4.07
N ASP A 101 14.14 -2.47 5.05
CA ASP A 101 12.67 -2.42 4.98
C ASP A 101 12.10 -1.05 4.61
N TYR A 102 12.74 0.04 5.07
CA TYR A 102 12.27 1.39 4.75
C TYR A 102 12.42 1.71 3.26
N GLU A 103 13.40 1.14 2.56
CA GLU A 103 13.53 1.30 1.11
C GLU A 103 12.53 0.41 0.37
N TRP A 104 12.28 -0.80 0.86
CA TRP A 104 11.20 -1.67 0.36
C TRP A 104 9.81 -1.04 0.47
N SER A 105 9.58 -0.25 1.53
CA SER A 105 8.33 0.48 1.71
C SER A 105 8.18 1.66 0.72
N ARG A 106 9.29 2.21 0.23
CA ARG A 106 9.33 3.41 -0.64
C ARG A 106 10.41 3.31 -1.73
N PRO A 107 10.35 2.30 -2.62
CA PRO A 107 11.41 2.05 -3.60
C PRO A 107 11.57 3.19 -4.61
N GLN A 108 10.50 3.97 -4.84
CA GLN A 108 10.59 5.21 -5.63
C GLN A 108 11.59 6.23 -5.07
N LEU A 109 11.76 6.31 -3.74
CA LEU A 109 12.73 7.22 -3.12
C LEU A 109 14.14 6.65 -3.12
N ALA A 110 14.27 5.32 -2.99
CA ALA A 110 15.56 4.67 -3.16
C ALA A 110 16.09 4.87 -4.59
N LEU A 111 15.18 4.86 -5.57
CA LEU A 111 15.53 5.08 -6.98
C LEU A 111 15.76 6.56 -7.31
N TYR A 112 14.96 7.46 -6.73
CA TYR A 112 15.03 8.90 -6.94
C TYR A 112 15.15 9.64 -5.60
N PRO A 113 16.35 9.66 -5.01
CA PRO A 113 16.58 10.35 -3.73
C PRO A 113 16.44 11.88 -3.86
N GLU A 114 16.67 12.41 -5.05
CA GLU A 114 16.51 13.83 -5.40
C GLU A 114 15.64 13.97 -6.65
N ILE A 115 14.74 14.94 -6.65
CA ILE A 115 13.83 15.26 -7.75
C ILE A 115 13.83 16.78 -7.93
N ASN A 116 14.19 17.26 -9.12
CA ASN A 116 14.23 18.68 -9.47
C ASN A 116 15.07 19.55 -8.50
N GLY A 117 16.25 19.08 -8.08
CA GLY A 117 17.13 19.84 -7.18
C GLY A 117 16.71 19.80 -5.70
N GLN A 118 15.72 18.99 -5.33
CA GLN A 118 15.22 18.89 -3.96
C GLN A 118 15.19 17.44 -3.49
N PRO A 119 15.37 17.18 -2.18
CA PRO A 119 15.19 15.85 -1.62
C PRO A 119 13.81 15.28 -2.00
N GLY A 120 13.77 14.10 -2.59
CA GLY A 120 12.55 13.50 -3.14
C GLY A 120 11.43 13.37 -2.09
N LEU A 121 11.81 13.17 -0.82
CA LEU A 121 10.87 13.18 0.29
C LEU A 121 10.07 14.49 0.38
N GLU A 122 10.77 15.62 0.27
CA GLU A 122 10.17 16.95 0.34
C GLU A 122 9.31 17.22 -0.90
N TYR A 123 9.83 16.88 -2.08
CA TYR A 123 9.06 16.97 -3.32
C TYR A 123 7.69 16.28 -3.20
N PHE A 124 7.64 15.03 -2.70
CA PHE A 124 6.38 14.31 -2.53
C PHE A 124 5.50 14.84 -1.38
N ARG A 125 6.09 15.48 -0.36
CA ARG A 125 5.32 16.17 0.69
C ARG A 125 4.62 17.40 0.12
N GLU A 126 5.33 18.21 -0.66
CA GLU A 126 4.76 19.39 -1.34
C GLU A 126 3.66 19.01 -2.32
N LYS A 127 3.90 18.00 -3.16
CA LYS A 127 2.86 17.52 -4.11
C LYS A 127 1.61 16.99 -3.42
N ARG A 128 1.75 16.33 -2.26
CA ARG A 128 0.58 15.90 -1.46
C ARG A 128 -0.20 17.07 -0.89
N LYS A 129 0.46 18.16 -0.45
CA LYS A 129 -0.23 19.39 -0.01
C LYS A 129 -1.01 20.05 -1.16
N GLN A 130 -0.49 19.99 -2.38
CA GLN A 130 -1.15 20.53 -3.58
C GLN A 130 -2.31 19.65 -4.06
N HIS A 131 -2.32 18.35 -3.72
CA HIS A 131 -3.32 17.41 -4.19
C HIS A 131 -4.68 17.67 -3.52
N ARG A 132 -5.65 18.16 -4.30
CA ARG A 132 -7.04 18.31 -3.87
C ARG A 132 -7.82 17.05 -4.25
N TYR A 133 -8.31 16.32 -3.25
CA TYR A 133 -9.24 15.22 -3.50
C TYR A 133 -10.55 15.77 -4.06
N SER A 134 -10.96 15.31 -5.24
CA SER A 134 -12.31 15.53 -5.73
C SER A 134 -13.28 14.75 -4.82
N THR A 135 -14.06 15.48 -4.03
CA THR A 135 -15.21 14.90 -3.34
C THR A 135 -16.31 14.71 -4.38
N LYS A 136 -16.69 13.45 -4.67
CA LYS A 136 -17.93 13.18 -5.41
C LYS A 136 -19.07 13.82 -4.63
N SER A 137 -19.93 14.58 -5.32
CA SER A 137 -21.17 15.10 -4.74
C SER A 137 -21.95 13.96 -4.10
N ARG A 138 -22.57 14.20 -2.93
CA ARG A 138 -23.44 13.22 -2.27
C ARG A 138 -24.43 12.69 -3.30
N THR A 139 -24.36 11.40 -3.61
CA THR A 139 -25.41 10.72 -4.36
C THR A 139 -26.71 10.97 -3.61
N LYS A 140 -27.67 11.67 -4.21
CA LYS A 140 -29.02 11.78 -3.63
C LYS A 140 -29.51 10.34 -3.49
N SER A 141 -29.70 9.88 -2.24
CA SER A 141 -30.46 8.66 -2.00
C SER A 141 -31.80 8.84 -2.70
N ARG A 142 -32.14 7.90 -3.58
CA ARG A 142 -33.54 7.69 -3.95
C ARG A 142 -34.28 7.06 -2.78
#